data_AF-A0AAE1UTR0-F1
#
_entry.id   AF-A0AAE1UTR0-F1
#
_cell.length_a   1.000
_cell.length_b   1.000
_cell.length_c   1.000
_cell.angle_alpha   90.00
_cell.angle_beta   90.00
_cell.angle_gamma   90.00
#
_symmetry.space_group_name_H-M   'P 1'
#
loop_
_entity.id
_entity.type
_entity.pdbx_description
1 polymer ?
#
loop_
_entity_poly.entity_id
_entity_poly.type
_entity_poly.pdbx_seq_one_letter_code
_entity_poly.pdbx_strand_id
1 'polypeptide(L)'
;MTAVPQFVTVAQQPPSNSTTPTGHPVLIPSPVLHGTNAIASTNIPSTQPATASQQPQSGQHQRSGGSVAGAIKLNKQACDIAVNWGGGLHHAKKSEASGFCYVNDIVLAILELLKYHQRVLYIDIDIHHGDGVEEAFYTTDRVMTVSFHKYGEYFPGTGDLRDIGAGKGKNYAVNFPLRDGIDDEAYENIFQPLISKVMEMFQPSAIVLQCGADSLTGDRLGCFNLTLKGHGKCVEFIKKYNLPLLLVGGGGYTIRNVARCWTYETAVALDTEIPNELPYNDYFEYFGPDFKLHISPSNMSNQNSREYLDKIKTRLCENLRMLPHAPGVQAQTIPDDALAEEEEDEDKQNPDERISIRASEKRIQRDNEFSDSEDEDGNRKDIRSNKKPIGAKKVKTDTNGNLNNNLINNGSMEKDEKSEEKTKDGSPIEIKNEIEKNDKSTMGLKTDLKEEDKEEQMEVSTDDVENSGKLIEEVSEEKLE
;
A
#
# COMPACT_ATOMS: atom_id res chain seq x y z
N MET A 1 5.68 -11.44 37.64
CA MET A 1 6.16 -10.20 36.99
C MET A 1 5.46 -10.13 35.64
N THR A 2 4.35 -9.41 35.55
CA THR A 2 3.72 -9.09 34.27
C THR A 2 4.63 -8.12 33.55
N ALA A 3 5.25 -8.56 32.45
CA ALA A 3 6.03 -7.68 31.60
C ALA A 3 5.09 -6.59 31.05
N VAL A 4 5.41 -5.33 31.30
CA VAL A 4 4.73 -4.21 30.64
C VAL A 4 5.11 -4.28 29.16
N PRO A 5 4.15 -4.29 28.21
CA PRO A 5 4.48 -4.31 26.79
C PRO A 5 5.36 -3.10 26.45
N GLN A 6 6.58 -3.36 25.98
CA GLN A 6 7.53 -2.31 25.60
C GLN A 6 7.31 -1.93 24.14
N PHE A 7 6.80 -0.72 23.89
CA PHE A 7 6.73 -0.14 22.55
C PHE A 7 8.04 0.59 22.23
N VAL A 8 8.76 0.14 21.20
CA VAL A 8 10.01 0.77 20.77
C VAL A 8 9.75 1.60 19.53
N THR A 9 9.79 2.92 19.68
CA THR A 9 9.75 3.85 18.55
C THR A 9 11.10 3.89 17.86
N VAL A 10 11.13 3.73 16.54
CA VAL A 10 12.35 3.82 15.74
C VAL A 10 12.16 4.86 14.63
N ALA A 11 13.12 5.76 14.51
CA ALA A 11 13.15 6.72 13.41
C ALA A 11 13.40 5.98 12.08
N GLN A 12 12.59 6.30 11.07
CA GLN A 12 12.68 5.69 9.75
C GLN A 12 13.92 6.20 9.01
N GLN A 13 14.75 5.30 8.49
CA GLN A 13 15.80 5.64 7.54
C GLN A 13 15.29 5.52 6.09
N PRO A 14 15.69 6.41 5.17
CA PRO A 14 15.32 6.30 3.77
C PRO A 14 15.97 5.05 3.14
N PRO A 15 15.26 4.27 2.29
CA PRO A 15 15.86 3.14 1.58
C PRO A 15 16.98 3.63 0.64
N SER A 16 18.08 2.87 0.58
CA SER A 16 19.24 3.21 -0.25
C SER A 16 19.00 2.94 -1.74
N ASN A 17 19.56 3.79 -2.62
CA ASN A 17 19.46 3.65 -4.09
C ASN A 17 20.33 2.50 -4.68
N SER A 18 21.07 1.74 -3.85
CA SER A 18 22.05 0.76 -4.33
C SER A 18 21.54 -0.67 -4.24
N THR A 19 20.75 -1.10 -5.23
CA THR A 19 20.42 -2.51 -5.46
C THR A 19 20.58 -2.83 -6.95
N THR A 20 21.83 -2.89 -7.40
CA THR A 20 22.21 -3.43 -8.71
C THR A 20 23.20 -4.58 -8.53
N PRO A 21 22.81 -5.85 -8.81
CA PRO A 21 23.76 -6.94 -8.88
C PRO A 21 24.37 -7.01 -10.29
N THR A 22 25.65 -6.68 -10.42
CA THR A 22 26.44 -7.01 -11.61
C THR A 22 26.94 -8.45 -11.50
N GLY A 23 26.40 -9.37 -12.32
CA GLY A 23 27.07 -10.64 -12.64
C GLY A 23 26.18 -11.89 -12.70
N HIS A 24 25.82 -12.28 -13.94
CA HIS A 24 25.30 -13.59 -14.39
C HIS A 24 23.87 -14.06 -13.99
N PRO A 25 23.19 -14.80 -14.88
CA PRO A 25 21.75 -14.68 -15.07
C PRO A 25 20.97 -15.63 -14.16
N VAL A 26 20.31 -15.08 -13.15
CA VAL A 26 19.19 -15.72 -12.48
C VAL A 26 17.92 -15.02 -12.97
N LEU A 27 16.99 -15.81 -13.52
CA LEU A 27 15.70 -15.37 -14.05
C LEU A 27 14.80 -14.84 -12.91
N ILE A 28 15.08 -13.62 -12.48
CA ILE A 28 14.16 -12.76 -11.75
C ILE A 28 13.79 -11.65 -12.74
N PRO A 29 12.50 -11.36 -13.02
CA PRO A 29 12.15 -10.26 -13.92
C PRO A 29 12.72 -8.96 -13.35
N SER A 30 13.70 -8.41 -14.06
CA SER A 30 14.64 -7.37 -13.60
C SER A 30 14.18 -5.89 -13.71
N PRO A 31 12.87 -5.49 -13.72
CA PRO A 31 12.56 -4.05 -13.66
C PRO A 31 11.94 -3.53 -12.35
N VAL A 32 11.72 -4.36 -11.31
CA VAL A 32 11.08 -3.88 -10.05
C VAL A 32 11.94 -2.85 -9.29
N LEU A 33 13.26 -2.86 -9.49
CA LEU A 33 14.20 -1.98 -8.80
C LEU A 33 14.54 -0.67 -9.53
N HIS A 34 14.07 -0.48 -10.77
CA HIS A 34 14.32 0.75 -11.53
C HIS A 34 13.23 1.83 -11.32
N GLY A 35 12.22 1.56 -10.49
CA GLY A 35 11.09 2.46 -10.25
C GLY A 35 11.43 3.75 -9.49
N THR A 36 12.58 3.82 -8.79
CA THR A 36 12.97 5.01 -8.02
C THR A 36 13.36 6.20 -8.90
N ASN A 37 13.82 5.97 -10.13
CA ASN A 37 14.10 7.01 -11.13
C ASN A 37 12.94 7.26 -12.11
N ALA A 38 11.85 6.49 -12.05
CA ALA A 38 10.73 6.59 -12.99
C ALA A 38 9.69 7.66 -12.64
N ILE A 39 9.89 8.42 -11.55
CA ILE A 39 8.98 9.49 -11.12
C ILE A 39 8.90 10.62 -12.17
N ALA A 40 9.84 10.67 -13.12
CA ALA A 40 9.88 11.71 -14.16
C ALA A 40 9.10 11.37 -15.45
N SER A 41 8.57 10.16 -15.67
CA SER A 41 7.96 9.82 -16.97
C SER A 41 6.67 9.00 -16.97
N THR A 42 6.00 8.79 -15.84
CA THR A 42 4.75 8.00 -15.78
C THR A 42 3.51 8.89 -15.80
N ASN A 43 2.43 8.42 -16.45
CA ASN A 43 1.11 9.04 -16.46
C ASN A 43 0.66 9.35 -15.02
N ILE A 44 0.66 10.63 -14.64
CA ILE A 44 0.02 11.12 -13.42
C ILE A 44 -1.44 11.41 -13.80
N PRO A 45 -2.44 10.63 -13.34
CA PRO A 45 -3.84 10.88 -13.64
C PRO A 45 -4.29 12.24 -13.07
N SER A 46 -5.34 12.84 -13.64
CA SER A 46 -5.88 14.14 -13.20
C SER A 46 -6.38 14.18 -11.75
N THR A 47 -6.59 13.01 -11.14
CA THR A 47 -6.96 12.85 -9.73
C THR A 47 -5.78 13.02 -8.78
N GLN A 48 -4.54 13.00 -9.28
CA GLN A 48 -3.36 13.34 -8.49
C GLN A 48 -2.96 14.79 -8.75
N PRO A 49 -2.70 15.59 -7.70
CA PRO A 49 -2.28 16.97 -7.90
C PRO A 49 -0.93 17.00 -8.63
N ALA A 50 -0.81 17.85 -9.66
CA ALA A 50 0.43 18.10 -10.41
C ALA A 50 1.60 18.64 -9.54
N THR A 51 1.36 18.86 -8.24
CA THR A 51 2.36 19.04 -7.20
C THR A 51 3.08 17.75 -6.83
N ALA A 52 2.98 16.67 -7.61
CA ALA A 52 3.91 15.54 -7.56
C ALA A 52 5.39 15.98 -7.75
N SER A 53 5.61 17.17 -8.33
CA SER A 53 6.91 17.86 -8.30
C SER A 53 7.32 18.44 -6.93
N GLN A 54 6.44 18.38 -5.93
CA GLN A 54 6.61 18.98 -4.59
C GLN A 54 6.20 18.07 -3.41
N GLN A 55 5.64 16.87 -3.62
CA GLN A 55 5.75 15.82 -2.60
C GLN A 55 7.22 15.42 -2.57
N PRO A 56 7.97 15.77 -1.52
CA PRO A 56 9.40 15.52 -1.54
C PRO A 56 9.57 14.00 -1.61
N GLN A 57 10.38 13.52 -2.54
CA GLN A 57 10.69 12.09 -2.69
C GLN A 57 11.01 11.46 -1.32
N SER A 58 11.62 12.24 -0.41
CA SER A 58 11.88 11.86 0.97
C SER A 58 10.66 11.33 1.74
N GLY A 59 9.46 11.89 1.55
CA GLY A 59 8.25 11.44 2.23
C GLY A 59 7.80 10.04 1.79
N GLN A 60 7.90 9.72 0.49
CA GLN A 60 7.60 8.39 -0.04
C GLN A 60 8.65 7.37 0.43
N HIS A 61 9.93 7.76 0.39
CA HIS A 61 11.05 6.95 0.88
C HIS A 61 10.90 6.63 2.38
N GLN A 62 10.46 7.58 3.20
CA GLN A 62 10.22 7.36 4.63
C GLN A 62 9.13 6.31 4.86
N ARG A 63 7.98 6.47 4.19
CA ARG A 63 6.82 5.57 4.31
C ARG A 63 7.19 4.14 3.92
N SER A 64 7.84 3.96 2.78
CA SER A 64 8.31 2.64 2.33
C SER A 64 9.42 2.07 3.22
N GLY A 65 10.34 2.91 3.69
CA GLY A 65 11.39 2.52 4.63
C GLY A 65 10.82 1.97 5.94
N GLY A 66 9.76 2.59 6.47
CA GLY A 66 9.06 2.11 7.66
C GLY A 66 8.47 0.70 7.53
N SER A 67 7.77 0.43 6.42
CA SER A 67 7.14 -0.88 6.19
C SER A 67 8.17 -1.98 5.95
N VAL A 68 9.24 -1.69 5.19
CA VAL A 68 10.35 -2.64 4.97
C VAL A 68 11.13 -2.88 6.26
N ALA A 69 11.46 -1.84 7.03
CA ALA A 69 12.13 -2.00 8.32
C ALA A 69 11.28 -2.80 9.32
N GLY A 70 9.96 -2.59 9.33
CA GLY A 70 9.02 -3.39 10.10
C GLY A 70 9.06 -4.87 9.71
N ALA A 71 9.03 -5.17 8.41
CA ALA A 71 9.15 -6.53 7.89
C ALA A 71 10.49 -7.20 8.26
N ILE A 72 11.61 -6.48 8.16
CA ILE A 72 12.93 -6.97 8.58
C ILE A 72 12.93 -7.33 10.07
N LYS A 73 12.37 -6.47 10.93
CA LYS A 73 12.28 -6.75 12.37
C LYS A 73 11.44 -7.98 12.68
N LEU A 74 10.34 -8.18 11.96
CA LEU A 74 9.49 -9.37 12.08
C LEU A 74 10.24 -10.64 11.64
N ASN A 75 10.93 -10.60 10.49
CA ASN A 75 11.76 -11.70 10.00
C ASN A 75 12.88 -12.08 10.98
N LYS A 76 13.53 -11.08 11.57
CA LYS A 76 14.58 -11.26 12.60
C LYS A 76 14.04 -11.64 13.96
N GLN A 77 12.71 -11.79 14.11
CA GLN A 77 12.05 -12.12 15.37
C GLN A 77 12.38 -11.10 16.50
N ALA A 78 12.64 -9.85 16.12
CA ALA A 78 12.98 -8.77 17.04
C ALA A 78 11.73 -8.09 17.64
N CYS A 79 10.55 -8.34 17.06
CA CYS A 79 9.25 -7.92 17.58
C CYS A 79 8.16 -8.87 17.10
N ASP A 80 7.04 -8.97 17.84
CA ASP A 80 5.85 -9.72 17.42
C ASP A 80 4.93 -8.88 16.51
N ILE A 81 4.85 -7.57 16.79
CA ILE A 81 4.03 -6.61 16.05
C ILE A 81 4.89 -5.41 15.66
N ALA A 82 4.85 -5.04 14.38
CA ALA A 82 5.44 -3.81 13.84
C ALA A 82 4.33 -2.89 13.33
N VAL A 83 4.47 -1.58 13.54
CA VAL A 83 3.44 -0.58 13.16
C VAL A 83 4.06 0.53 12.32
N ASN A 84 3.44 0.83 11.17
CA ASN A 84 3.79 1.97 10.32
C ASN A 84 2.54 2.66 9.77
N TRP A 85 1.98 3.59 10.53
CA TRP A 85 0.82 4.39 10.12
C TRP A 85 1.08 5.32 8.91
N GLY A 86 2.34 5.61 8.60
CA GLY A 86 2.69 6.36 7.39
C GLY A 86 2.61 5.54 6.09
N GLY A 87 2.64 4.21 6.20
CA GLY A 87 2.54 3.27 5.08
C GLY A 87 1.09 2.93 4.72
N GLY A 88 0.90 1.82 4.00
CA GLY A 88 -0.43 1.33 3.63
C GLY A 88 -0.94 1.84 2.28
N LEU A 89 -0.04 2.25 1.37
CA LEU A 89 -0.39 2.86 0.09
C LEU A 89 -0.70 1.79 -0.97
N HIS A 90 -1.86 1.14 -0.82
CA HIS A 90 -2.22 -0.08 -1.54
C HIS A 90 -2.57 0.07 -3.04
N HIS A 91 -2.81 1.29 -3.54
CA HIS A 91 -3.21 1.51 -4.93
C HIS A 91 -2.05 1.64 -5.91
N ALA A 92 -0.84 1.88 -5.43
CA ALA A 92 0.32 2.05 -6.30
C ALA A 92 0.57 0.78 -7.12
N LYS A 93 0.76 0.94 -8.42
CA LYS A 93 1.00 -0.16 -9.37
C LYS A 93 2.50 -0.31 -9.64
N LYS A 94 2.86 -1.36 -10.38
CA LYS A 94 4.27 -1.61 -10.76
C LYS A 94 4.89 -0.48 -11.57
N SER A 95 4.10 0.22 -12.39
CA SER A 95 4.61 1.21 -13.34
C SER A 95 3.74 2.46 -13.47
N GLU A 96 2.83 2.69 -12.51
CA GLU A 96 2.00 3.90 -12.45
C GLU A 96 1.54 4.19 -11.02
N ALA A 97 1.33 5.48 -10.75
CA ALA A 97 0.72 5.96 -9.52
C ALA A 97 -0.82 5.94 -9.68
N SER A 98 -1.53 5.58 -8.61
CA SER A 98 -3.00 5.51 -8.60
C SER A 98 -3.55 5.78 -7.20
N GLY A 99 -4.75 6.35 -7.08
CA GLY A 99 -5.41 6.54 -5.78
C GLY A 99 -4.55 7.20 -4.70
N PHE A 100 -3.86 8.30 -5.04
CA PHE A 100 -2.88 8.99 -4.16
C PHE A 100 -1.64 8.18 -3.74
N CYS A 101 -1.45 6.98 -4.29
CA CYS A 101 -0.33 6.09 -4.00
C CYS A 101 0.70 6.12 -5.14
N TYR A 102 1.98 6.23 -4.78
CA TYR A 102 3.10 6.32 -5.74
C TYR A 102 4.04 5.11 -5.64
N VAL A 103 4.38 4.69 -4.42
CA VAL A 103 5.16 3.49 -4.14
C VAL A 103 4.31 2.57 -3.29
N ASN A 104 4.22 1.30 -3.67
CA ASN A 104 3.46 0.30 -2.91
C ASN A 104 4.36 -0.29 -1.81
N ASP A 105 4.39 0.37 -0.66
CA ASP A 105 5.20 -0.04 0.49
C ASP A 105 4.79 -1.42 1.04
N ILE A 106 3.52 -1.77 0.89
CA ILE A 106 2.97 -3.07 1.31
C ILE A 106 3.57 -4.20 0.48
N VAL A 107 3.61 -4.06 -0.85
CA VAL A 107 4.23 -5.06 -1.73
C VAL A 107 5.70 -5.27 -1.39
N LEU A 108 6.43 -4.19 -1.11
CA LEU A 108 7.84 -4.27 -0.70
C LEU A 108 8.01 -5.01 0.64
N ALA A 109 7.16 -4.69 1.64
CA ALA A 109 7.18 -5.37 2.94
C ALA A 109 6.83 -6.86 2.83
N ILE A 110 5.83 -7.23 2.00
CA ILE A 110 5.47 -8.63 1.78
C ILE A 110 6.61 -9.38 1.08
N LEU A 111 7.27 -8.78 0.08
CA LEU A 111 8.45 -9.39 -0.56
C LEU A 111 9.58 -9.65 0.44
N GLU A 112 9.79 -8.75 1.39
CA GLU A 112 10.74 -8.94 2.48
C GLU A 112 10.31 -10.08 3.41
N LEU A 113 9.05 -10.13 3.84
CA LEU A 113 8.52 -11.24 4.66
C LEU A 113 8.64 -12.59 3.96
N LEU A 114 8.43 -12.65 2.63
CA LEU A 114 8.54 -13.86 1.82
C LEU A 114 9.97 -14.45 1.78
N LYS A 115 10.99 -13.76 2.30
CA LYS A 115 12.32 -14.35 2.50
C LYS A 115 12.32 -15.46 3.54
N TYR A 116 11.53 -15.30 4.61
CA TYR A 116 11.49 -16.23 5.75
C TYR A 116 10.15 -16.94 5.89
N HIS A 117 9.07 -16.31 5.40
CA HIS A 117 7.71 -16.82 5.52
C HIS A 117 7.26 -17.50 4.24
N GLN A 118 6.86 -18.77 4.34
CA GLN A 118 6.40 -19.53 3.19
C GLN A 118 5.09 -18.97 2.62
N ARG A 119 4.21 -18.53 3.53
CA ARG A 119 2.90 -17.95 3.24
C ARG A 119 2.70 -16.68 4.06
N VAL A 120 2.37 -15.59 3.38
CA VAL A 120 2.07 -14.28 3.98
C VAL A 120 0.61 -13.95 3.67
N LEU A 121 -0.17 -13.64 4.70
CA LEU A 121 -1.56 -13.20 4.53
C LEU A 121 -1.62 -11.68 4.54
N TYR A 122 -2.22 -11.11 3.50
CA TYR A 122 -2.55 -9.69 3.44
C TYR A 122 -4.05 -9.49 3.68
N ILE A 123 -4.39 -8.64 4.63
CA ILE A 123 -5.78 -8.28 4.96
C ILE A 123 -5.92 -6.77 4.81
N ASP A 124 -6.99 -6.34 4.15
CA ASP A 124 -7.25 -4.95 3.81
C ASP A 124 -8.65 -4.56 4.28
N ILE A 125 -8.71 -3.57 5.19
CA ILE A 125 -9.96 -3.01 5.76
C ILE A 125 -10.16 -1.53 5.38
N ASP A 126 -9.40 -1.03 4.40
CA ASP A 126 -9.72 0.21 3.69
C ASP A 126 -11.07 0.09 2.99
N ILE A 127 -11.78 1.21 2.81
CA ILE A 127 -13.05 1.16 2.08
C ILE A 127 -12.84 0.86 0.58
N HIS A 128 -11.66 1.16 0.05
CA HIS A 128 -11.30 0.89 -1.33
C HIS A 128 -10.67 -0.50 -1.48
N HIS A 129 -10.89 -1.12 -2.64
CA HIS A 129 -10.24 -2.38 -2.94
C HIS A 129 -8.71 -2.21 -3.00
N GLY A 130 -7.98 -3.08 -2.29
CA GLY A 130 -6.50 -3.18 -2.26
C GLY A 130 -5.86 -3.67 -3.55
N ASP A 131 -6.21 -3.03 -4.66
CA ASP A 131 -6.01 -3.49 -6.02
C ASP A 131 -4.53 -3.56 -6.46
N GLY A 132 -3.66 -2.69 -5.97
CA GLY A 132 -2.23 -2.74 -6.28
C GLY A 132 -1.52 -3.91 -5.61
N VAL A 133 -1.91 -4.26 -4.39
CA VAL A 133 -1.38 -5.44 -3.68
C VAL A 133 -1.93 -6.72 -4.29
N GLU A 134 -3.23 -6.76 -4.59
CA GLU A 134 -3.86 -7.89 -5.29
C GLU A 134 -3.20 -8.14 -6.65
N GLU A 135 -3.02 -7.11 -7.48
CA GLU A 135 -2.37 -7.25 -8.79
C GLU A 135 -0.95 -7.81 -8.67
N ALA A 136 -0.16 -7.30 -7.72
CA ALA A 136 1.23 -7.72 -7.53
C ALA A 136 1.38 -9.22 -7.22
N PHE A 137 0.38 -9.82 -6.56
CA PHE A 137 0.41 -11.21 -6.13
C PHE A 137 -0.64 -12.11 -6.80
N TYR A 138 -1.35 -11.59 -7.82
CA TYR A 138 -2.49 -12.26 -8.46
C TYR A 138 -2.23 -13.67 -9.01
N THR A 139 -0.95 -13.97 -9.30
CA THR A 139 -0.53 -15.24 -9.89
C THR A 139 0.30 -16.13 -8.98
N THR A 140 0.40 -15.85 -7.67
CA THR A 140 1.13 -16.67 -6.69
C THR A 140 0.22 -17.24 -5.61
N ASP A 141 0.58 -18.41 -5.11
CA ASP A 141 -0.02 -19.10 -3.96
C ASP A 141 0.72 -18.82 -2.64
N ARG A 142 1.81 -18.05 -2.66
CA ARG A 142 2.59 -17.69 -1.47
C ARG A 142 2.00 -16.51 -0.71
N VAL A 143 1.15 -15.71 -1.35
CA VAL A 143 0.48 -14.57 -0.74
C VAL A 143 -1.00 -14.73 -0.98
N MET A 144 -1.81 -14.60 0.08
CA MET A 144 -3.25 -14.50 -0.05
C MET A 144 -3.66 -13.07 0.25
N THR A 145 -4.43 -12.46 -0.65
CA THR A 145 -5.01 -11.12 -0.45
C THR A 145 -6.47 -11.26 -0.06
N VAL A 146 -6.87 -10.59 1.02
CA VAL A 146 -8.25 -10.55 1.51
C VAL A 146 -8.66 -9.10 1.68
N SER A 147 -9.63 -8.63 0.90
CA SER A 147 -10.09 -7.24 0.95
C SER A 147 -11.59 -7.15 1.18
N PHE A 148 -11.99 -6.24 2.07
CA PHE A 148 -13.38 -5.90 2.38
C PHE A 148 -13.62 -4.45 1.98
N HIS A 149 -14.38 -4.20 0.92
CA HIS A 149 -14.42 -2.87 0.32
C HIS A 149 -15.78 -2.57 -0.30
N LYS A 150 -16.08 -1.28 -0.50
CA LYS A 150 -17.24 -0.88 -1.28
C LYS A 150 -17.06 -1.28 -2.73
N TYR A 151 -18.12 -1.84 -3.33
CA TYR A 151 -18.12 -2.22 -4.73
C TYR A 151 -19.42 -1.77 -5.44
N GLY A 152 -19.28 -1.41 -6.72
CA GLY A 152 -20.34 -0.82 -7.55
C GLY A 152 -20.24 0.70 -7.63
N GLU A 153 -19.92 1.21 -8.82
CA GLU A 153 -19.71 2.65 -9.11
C GLU A 153 -18.78 3.34 -8.08
N TYR A 154 -17.69 2.66 -7.70
CA TYR A 154 -16.73 3.15 -6.71
C TYR A 154 -15.29 2.89 -7.17
N PHE A 155 -14.37 3.76 -6.76
CA PHE A 155 -12.95 3.56 -7.04
C PHE A 155 -12.41 2.35 -6.25
N PRO A 156 -11.50 1.53 -6.82
CA PRO A 156 -10.87 1.60 -8.14
C PRO A 156 -11.65 0.91 -9.28
N GLY A 157 -12.80 0.29 -8.98
CA GLY A 157 -13.63 -0.42 -9.96
C GLY A 157 -13.28 -1.91 -10.15
N THR A 158 -12.34 -2.44 -9.35
CA THR A 158 -11.97 -3.86 -9.26
C THR A 158 -12.43 -4.46 -7.92
N GLY A 159 -12.19 -5.76 -7.69
CA GLY A 159 -12.56 -6.43 -6.44
C GLY A 159 -13.94 -7.07 -6.48
N ASP A 160 -14.39 -7.51 -7.67
CA ASP A 160 -15.64 -8.26 -7.79
C ASP A 160 -15.52 -9.59 -7.02
N LEU A 161 -16.65 -10.15 -6.60
CA LEU A 161 -16.74 -11.50 -6.03
C LEU A 161 -16.14 -12.60 -6.95
N ARG A 162 -16.03 -12.32 -8.25
CA ARG A 162 -15.45 -13.22 -9.27
C ARG A 162 -13.94 -13.06 -9.44
N ASP A 163 -13.35 -12.00 -8.90
CA ASP A 163 -11.92 -11.75 -8.95
C ASP A 163 -11.24 -12.64 -7.91
N ILE A 164 -10.77 -13.80 -8.36
CA ILE A 164 -10.27 -14.89 -7.49
C ILE A 164 -8.80 -15.23 -7.77
N GLY A 165 -8.06 -14.40 -8.49
CA GLY A 165 -6.68 -14.69 -8.89
C GLY A 165 -6.57 -15.56 -10.15
N ALA A 166 -5.35 -15.73 -10.64
CA ALA A 166 -5.07 -16.46 -11.89
C ALA A 166 -3.89 -17.43 -11.76
N GLY A 167 -3.85 -18.45 -12.62
CA GLY A 167 -2.77 -19.43 -12.62
C GLY A 167 -2.61 -20.12 -11.25
N LYS A 168 -1.41 -20.07 -10.67
CA LYS A 168 -1.15 -20.61 -9.33
C LYS A 168 -1.84 -19.81 -8.21
N GLY A 169 -2.09 -18.52 -8.42
CA GLY A 169 -2.79 -17.66 -7.46
C GLY A 169 -4.31 -17.77 -7.51
N LYS A 170 -4.87 -18.69 -8.30
CA LYS A 170 -6.33 -18.90 -8.32
C LYS A 170 -6.82 -19.43 -6.96
N ASN A 171 -7.86 -18.80 -6.44
CA ASN A 171 -8.42 -18.92 -5.08
C ASN A 171 -7.53 -18.33 -3.96
N TYR A 172 -6.49 -17.56 -4.28
CA TYR A 172 -5.66 -16.84 -3.31
C TYR A 172 -5.92 -15.33 -3.30
N ALA A 173 -6.84 -14.83 -4.13
CA ALA A 173 -7.43 -13.49 -3.98
C ALA A 173 -8.88 -13.65 -3.50
N VAL A 174 -9.23 -12.97 -2.40
CA VAL A 174 -10.52 -13.07 -1.72
C VAL A 174 -11.10 -11.67 -1.57
N ASN A 175 -12.18 -11.42 -2.30
CA ASN A 175 -12.82 -10.11 -2.33
C ASN A 175 -14.23 -10.16 -1.74
N PHE A 176 -14.47 -9.34 -0.72
CA PHE A 176 -15.79 -9.14 -0.11
C PHE A 176 -16.36 -7.79 -0.57
N PRO A 177 -17.10 -7.75 -1.69
CA PRO A 177 -17.75 -6.53 -2.16
C PRO A 177 -18.92 -6.15 -1.23
N LEU A 178 -18.94 -4.90 -0.80
CA LEU A 178 -19.93 -4.34 0.13
C LEU A 178 -20.66 -3.15 -0.48
N ARG A 179 -21.80 -2.83 0.11
CA ARG A 179 -22.62 -1.64 -0.16
C ARG A 179 -22.48 -0.62 0.97
N ASP A 180 -23.07 0.55 0.76
CA ASP A 180 -23.00 1.67 1.70
C ASP A 180 -23.56 1.31 3.08
N GLY A 181 -23.04 2.01 4.08
CA GLY A 181 -23.62 2.05 5.42
C GLY A 181 -23.44 0.80 6.27
N ILE A 182 -22.51 -0.10 5.91
CA ILE A 182 -22.20 -1.25 6.78
C ILE A 182 -21.83 -0.78 8.19
N ASP A 183 -22.45 -1.41 9.19
CA ASP A 183 -22.25 -1.13 10.62
C ASP A 183 -21.30 -2.14 11.28
N ASP A 184 -20.90 -1.85 12.52
CA ASP A 184 -19.96 -2.65 13.29
C ASP A 184 -20.40 -4.12 13.43
N GLU A 185 -21.69 -4.37 13.70
CA GLU A 185 -22.22 -5.71 13.93
C GLU A 185 -22.20 -6.54 12.64
N ALA A 186 -22.69 -5.96 11.53
CA ALA A 186 -22.68 -6.62 10.24
C ALA A 186 -21.25 -6.90 9.76
N TYR A 187 -20.32 -5.96 9.95
CA TYR A 187 -18.92 -6.11 9.57
C TYR A 187 -18.22 -7.21 10.38
N GLU A 188 -18.41 -7.24 11.70
CA GLU A 188 -17.86 -8.28 12.57
C GLU A 188 -18.37 -9.69 12.19
N ASN A 189 -19.68 -9.79 11.90
CA ASN A 189 -20.35 -11.04 11.51
C ASN A 189 -19.88 -11.63 10.16
N ILE A 190 -19.20 -10.84 9.33
CA ILE A 190 -18.58 -11.31 8.09
C ILE A 190 -17.07 -11.48 8.23
N PHE A 191 -16.41 -10.58 8.95
CA PHE A 191 -14.95 -10.55 9.07
C PHE A 191 -14.45 -11.76 9.85
N GLN A 192 -14.95 -12.00 11.07
CA GLN A 192 -14.42 -13.07 11.92
C GLN A 192 -14.61 -14.46 11.28
N PRO A 193 -15.79 -14.83 10.74
CA PRO A 193 -15.95 -16.15 10.14
C PRO A 193 -15.13 -16.34 8.86
N LEU A 194 -15.03 -15.31 8.01
CA LEU A 194 -14.26 -15.41 6.78
C LEU A 194 -12.77 -15.53 7.08
N ILE A 195 -12.22 -14.66 7.94
CA ILE A 195 -10.82 -14.71 8.34
C ILE A 195 -10.51 -16.01 9.07
N SER A 196 -11.41 -16.51 9.94
CA SER A 196 -11.24 -17.83 10.56
C SER A 196 -11.03 -18.92 9.51
N LYS A 197 -11.84 -18.89 8.45
CA LYS A 197 -11.73 -19.87 7.36
C LYS A 197 -10.45 -19.68 6.55
N VAL A 198 -10.05 -18.43 6.29
CA VAL A 198 -8.77 -18.11 5.64
C VAL A 198 -7.61 -18.66 6.45
N MET A 199 -7.57 -18.43 7.77
CA MET A 199 -6.52 -18.91 8.64
C MET A 199 -6.44 -20.45 8.68
N GLU A 200 -7.59 -21.13 8.71
CA GLU A 200 -7.69 -22.60 8.65
C GLU A 200 -7.13 -23.16 7.33
N MET A 201 -7.50 -22.57 6.19
CA MET A 201 -7.20 -23.10 4.87
C MET A 201 -5.80 -22.67 4.37
N PHE A 202 -5.47 -21.40 4.53
CA PHE A 202 -4.22 -20.81 4.03
C PHE A 202 -3.05 -21.01 4.99
N GLN A 203 -3.28 -21.08 6.30
CA GLN A 203 -2.25 -21.28 7.33
C GLN A 203 -1.03 -20.37 7.12
N PRO A 204 -1.19 -19.03 7.14
CA PRO A 204 -0.07 -18.12 6.98
C PRO A 204 0.92 -18.24 8.14
N SER A 205 2.14 -17.74 7.91
CA SER A 205 3.19 -17.63 8.94
C SER A 205 3.56 -16.20 9.30
N ALA A 206 3.01 -15.22 8.58
CA ALA A 206 3.06 -13.79 8.88
C ALA A 206 1.82 -13.10 8.29
N ILE A 207 1.41 -11.98 8.88
CA ILE A 207 0.24 -11.21 8.47
C ILE A 207 0.63 -9.75 8.25
N VAL A 208 0.14 -9.16 7.18
CA VAL A 208 0.13 -7.71 6.96
C VAL A 208 -1.33 -7.25 6.98
N LEU A 209 -1.68 -6.37 7.91
CA LEU A 209 -3.01 -5.78 8.03
C LEU A 209 -2.93 -4.30 7.68
N GLN A 210 -3.58 -3.92 6.58
CA GLN A 210 -3.78 -2.53 6.20
C GLN A 210 -5.00 -2.01 6.94
N CYS A 211 -4.83 -0.93 7.71
CA CYS A 211 -5.84 -0.33 8.59
C CYS A 211 -6.34 1.01 8.01
N GLY A 212 -6.78 1.01 6.74
CA GLY A 212 -7.41 2.17 6.12
C GLY A 212 -8.58 2.68 6.96
N ALA A 213 -8.53 3.95 7.34
CA ALA A 213 -9.47 4.59 8.26
C ALA A 213 -10.60 5.34 7.53
N ASP A 214 -10.66 5.27 6.20
CA ASP A 214 -11.77 5.79 5.39
C ASP A 214 -13.00 4.87 5.37
N SER A 215 -12.90 3.65 5.91
CA SER A 215 -14.04 2.79 6.23
C SER A 215 -14.82 3.23 7.48
N LEU A 216 -14.34 4.26 8.19
CA LEU A 216 -15.03 4.81 9.36
C LEU A 216 -16.25 5.67 9.00
N THR A 217 -17.18 5.73 9.94
CA THR A 217 -18.33 6.63 9.89
C THR A 217 -17.90 8.09 9.82
N GLY A 218 -18.57 8.85 8.96
CA GLY A 218 -18.31 10.28 8.77
C GLY A 218 -16.96 10.59 8.10
N ASP A 219 -16.36 9.63 7.41
CA ASP A 219 -15.26 9.92 6.48
C ASP A 219 -15.72 10.86 5.35
N ARG A 220 -14.79 11.61 4.75
CA ARG A 220 -15.11 12.57 3.68
C ARG A 220 -15.33 11.92 2.31
N LEU A 221 -14.68 10.78 2.05
CA LEU A 221 -14.78 10.04 0.79
C LEU A 221 -15.47 8.69 0.97
N GLY A 222 -15.28 8.07 2.14
CA GLY A 222 -15.92 6.82 2.50
C GLY A 222 -17.41 6.95 2.81
N CYS A 223 -18.15 5.86 2.61
CA CYS A 223 -19.58 5.77 2.87
C CYS A 223 -19.96 4.51 3.66
N PHE A 224 -19.06 4.06 4.52
CA PHE A 224 -19.36 3.06 5.56
C PHE A 224 -19.78 3.74 6.87
N ASN A 225 -20.21 2.94 7.85
CA ASN A 225 -20.70 3.43 9.13
C ASN A 225 -19.99 2.78 10.33
N LEU A 226 -18.71 2.39 10.16
CA LEU A 226 -17.93 1.74 11.21
C LEU A 226 -17.47 2.74 12.29
N THR A 227 -17.51 2.33 13.54
CA THR A 227 -16.89 3.07 14.64
C THR A 227 -15.44 2.61 14.86
N LEU A 228 -14.70 3.34 15.69
CA LEU A 228 -13.35 2.93 16.11
C LEU A 228 -13.35 1.55 16.77
N LYS A 229 -14.43 1.19 17.47
CA LYS A 229 -14.54 -0.10 18.14
C LYS A 229 -14.75 -1.22 17.13
N GLY A 230 -15.65 -1.04 16.16
CA GLY A 230 -15.87 -2.01 15.09
C GLY A 230 -14.61 -2.23 14.25
N HIS A 231 -13.93 -1.15 13.88
CA HIS A 231 -12.68 -1.20 13.11
C HIS A 231 -11.54 -1.85 13.93
N GLY A 232 -11.32 -1.42 15.18
CA GLY A 232 -10.30 -2.01 16.06
C GLY A 232 -10.56 -3.47 16.46
N LYS A 233 -11.80 -3.97 16.40
CA LYS A 233 -12.10 -5.41 16.56
C LYS A 233 -11.45 -6.27 15.49
N CYS A 234 -11.20 -5.73 14.29
CA CYS A 234 -10.44 -6.45 13.26
C CYS A 234 -9.00 -6.69 13.73
N VAL A 235 -8.33 -5.66 14.23
CA VAL A 235 -6.96 -5.77 14.80
C VAL A 235 -6.95 -6.74 15.98
N GLU A 236 -7.90 -6.60 16.91
CA GLU A 236 -8.03 -7.49 18.07
C GLU A 236 -8.22 -8.96 17.65
N PHE A 237 -9.03 -9.20 16.63
CA PHE A 237 -9.28 -10.54 16.11
C PHE A 237 -8.04 -11.16 15.46
N ILE A 238 -7.32 -10.40 14.63
CA ILE A 238 -6.09 -10.87 13.98
C ILE A 238 -4.99 -11.17 15.01
N LYS A 239 -4.89 -10.32 16.03
CA LYS A 239 -3.89 -10.47 17.09
C LYS A 239 -4.00 -11.81 17.83
N LYS A 240 -5.20 -12.38 17.96
CA LYS A 240 -5.46 -13.67 18.65
C LYS A 240 -4.70 -14.85 18.02
N TYR A 241 -4.27 -14.74 16.77
CA TYR A 241 -3.53 -15.81 16.09
C TYR A 241 -2.03 -15.86 16.44
N ASN A 242 -1.49 -14.84 17.14
CA ASN A 242 -0.10 -14.81 17.61
C ASN A 242 0.93 -15.09 16.50
N LEU A 243 0.71 -14.51 15.30
CA LEU A 243 1.68 -14.54 14.20
C LEU A 243 2.38 -13.18 14.08
N PRO A 244 3.59 -13.13 13.50
CA PRO A 244 4.25 -11.89 13.13
C PRO A 244 3.28 -10.98 12.35
N LEU A 245 3.01 -9.80 12.90
CA LEU A 245 1.97 -8.90 12.42
C LEU A 245 2.55 -7.53 12.07
N LEU A 246 2.41 -7.13 10.82
CA LEU A 246 2.68 -5.77 10.37
C LEU A 246 1.37 -5.00 10.24
N LEU A 247 1.19 -3.96 11.04
CA LEU A 247 0.10 -3.00 10.91
C LEU A 247 0.58 -1.81 10.07
N VAL A 248 -0.16 -1.46 9.03
CA VAL A 248 0.09 -0.26 8.23
C VAL A 248 -1.15 0.62 8.19
N GLY A 249 -0.97 1.90 7.86
CA GLY A 249 -2.07 2.85 7.71
C GLY A 249 -2.88 2.61 6.43
N GLY A 250 -3.27 3.67 5.74
CA GLY A 250 -4.11 3.61 4.56
C GLY A 250 -4.83 4.92 4.25
N GLY A 251 -5.99 4.83 3.60
CA GLY A 251 -6.90 5.94 3.41
C GLY A 251 -7.46 6.49 4.73
N GLY A 252 -8.11 7.65 4.67
CA GLY A 252 -8.67 8.33 5.84
C GLY A 252 -8.67 9.84 5.67
N TYR A 253 -9.85 10.42 5.49
CA TYR A 253 -10.00 11.79 5.00
C TYR A 253 -10.72 12.71 5.99
N THR A 254 -11.37 12.15 7.02
CA THR A 254 -11.70 12.87 8.26
C THR A 254 -10.56 12.73 9.27
N ILE A 255 -9.51 13.54 9.12
CA ILE A 255 -8.21 13.40 9.83
C ILE A 255 -8.29 13.26 11.36
N ARG A 256 -9.27 13.91 12.01
CA ARG A 256 -9.49 13.77 13.45
C ARG A 256 -9.91 12.35 13.84
N ASN A 257 -10.68 11.67 12.99
CA ASN A 257 -11.10 10.29 13.21
C ASN A 257 -9.96 9.32 12.88
N VAL A 258 -9.14 9.62 11.86
CA VAL A 258 -7.91 8.87 11.55
C VAL A 258 -6.97 8.85 12.76
N ALA A 259 -6.70 10.02 13.35
CA ALA A 259 -5.86 10.12 14.54
C ALA A 259 -6.42 9.31 15.71
N ARG A 260 -7.74 9.37 15.96
CA ARG A 260 -8.39 8.59 17.01
C ARG A 260 -8.32 7.08 16.72
N CYS A 261 -8.55 6.65 15.49
CA CYS A 261 -8.55 5.26 15.06
C CYS A 261 -7.18 4.61 15.24
N TRP A 262 -6.13 5.15 14.63
CA TRP A 262 -4.79 4.57 14.74
C TRP A 262 -4.21 4.67 16.15
N THR A 263 -4.61 5.69 16.93
CA THR A 263 -4.29 5.74 18.37
C THR A 263 -4.94 4.57 19.12
N TYR A 264 -6.23 4.34 18.89
CA TYR A 264 -6.97 3.24 19.50
C TYR A 264 -6.43 1.87 19.07
N GLU A 265 -6.17 1.66 17.79
CA GLU A 265 -5.60 0.41 17.27
C GLU A 265 -4.18 0.16 17.79
N THR A 266 -3.39 1.22 18.04
CA THR A 266 -2.09 1.08 18.74
C THR A 266 -2.29 0.59 20.17
N ALA A 267 -3.31 1.08 20.88
CA ALA A 267 -3.66 0.58 22.21
C ALA A 267 -4.13 -0.88 22.19
N VAL A 268 -4.90 -1.28 21.15
CA VAL A 268 -5.26 -2.70 20.91
C VAL A 268 -4.01 -3.55 20.65
N ALA A 269 -3.07 -3.08 19.83
CA ALA A 269 -1.80 -3.76 19.57
C ALA A 269 -0.99 -3.96 20.87
N LEU A 270 -1.10 -3.04 21.84
CA LEU A 270 -0.44 -3.09 23.13
C LEU A 270 -1.23 -3.79 24.25
N ASP A 271 -2.42 -4.36 23.98
CA ASP A 271 -3.33 -4.90 25.01
C ASP A 271 -3.57 -3.92 26.16
N THR A 272 -3.70 -2.63 25.85
CA THR A 272 -3.85 -1.58 26.86
C THR A 272 -5.16 -0.84 26.64
N GLU A 273 -5.95 -0.71 27.71
CA GLU A 273 -7.12 0.15 27.68
C GLU A 273 -6.71 1.61 27.85
N ILE A 274 -7.28 2.49 27.02
CA ILE A 274 -7.10 3.93 27.10
C ILE A 274 -8.44 4.62 27.39
N PRO A 275 -8.45 5.69 28.20
CA PRO A 275 -9.70 6.38 28.55
C PRO A 275 -10.33 7.04 27.33
N ASN A 276 -11.66 7.20 27.37
CA ASN A 276 -12.37 7.91 26.31
C ASN A 276 -12.13 9.44 26.33
N GLU A 277 -11.61 9.98 27.44
CA GLU A 277 -11.19 11.38 27.53
C GLU A 277 -9.86 11.58 26.81
N LEU A 278 -9.81 12.46 25.82
CA LEU A 278 -8.56 12.75 25.13
C LEU A 278 -7.58 13.49 26.06
N PRO A 279 -6.30 13.08 26.11
CA PRO A 279 -5.29 13.87 26.79
C PRO A 279 -5.04 15.16 26.02
N TYR A 280 -4.62 16.20 26.75
CA TYR A 280 -4.14 17.42 26.11
C TYR A 280 -2.98 17.11 25.16
N ASN A 281 -2.99 17.74 23.98
CA ASN A 281 -1.99 17.59 22.95
C ASN A 281 -1.97 18.85 22.06
N ASP A 282 -0.95 19.00 21.22
CA ASP A 282 -0.75 20.19 20.38
C ASP A 282 -1.91 20.46 19.40
N TYR A 283 -2.74 19.45 19.11
CA TYR A 283 -3.88 19.52 18.20
C TYR A 283 -5.22 19.33 18.92
N PHE A 284 -5.29 19.54 20.24
CA PHE A 284 -6.45 19.22 21.07
C PHE A 284 -7.75 19.86 20.55
N GLU A 285 -7.68 21.09 20.05
CA GLU A 285 -8.81 21.84 19.51
C GLU A 285 -9.46 21.18 18.27
N TYR A 286 -8.73 20.33 17.53
CA TYR A 286 -9.25 19.62 16.35
C TYR A 286 -10.33 18.59 16.73
N PHE A 287 -10.35 18.15 17.99
CA PHE A 287 -11.25 17.12 18.50
C PHE A 287 -12.50 17.71 19.18
N GLY A 288 -12.73 19.01 19.04
CA GLY A 288 -13.97 19.63 19.51
C GLY A 288 -15.20 19.17 18.71
N PRO A 289 -16.41 19.26 19.31
CA PRO A 289 -16.70 19.87 20.61
C PRO A 289 -16.64 18.91 21.81
N ASP A 290 -16.51 17.60 21.58
CA ASP A 290 -16.70 16.57 22.59
C ASP A 290 -15.39 16.14 23.27
N PHE A 291 -14.25 16.30 22.59
CA PHE A 291 -12.90 15.94 23.08
C PHE A 291 -12.80 14.48 23.55
N LYS A 292 -13.58 13.59 22.91
CA LYS A 292 -13.57 12.15 23.17
C LYS A 292 -12.79 11.37 22.11
N LEU A 293 -12.35 10.18 22.49
CA LEU A 293 -11.70 9.23 21.59
C LEU A 293 -12.71 8.55 20.66
N HIS A 294 -13.74 7.94 21.22
CA HIS A 294 -14.71 7.15 20.46
C HIS A 294 -15.73 8.01 19.73
N ILE A 295 -16.09 7.57 18.52
CA ILE A 295 -17.15 8.18 17.70
C ILE A 295 -18.39 7.29 17.71
N SER A 296 -19.55 7.91 17.55
CA SER A 296 -20.83 7.21 17.38
C SER A 296 -21.16 7.02 15.90
N PRO A 297 -21.86 5.94 15.53
CA PRO A 297 -22.32 5.74 14.16
C PRO A 297 -23.35 6.82 13.79
N SER A 298 -23.45 7.10 12.49
CA SER A 298 -24.48 7.97 11.92
C SER A 298 -25.80 7.23 11.75
N ASN A 299 -26.87 7.97 11.43
CA ASN A 299 -28.18 7.41 11.09
C ASN A 299 -28.27 6.90 9.63
N MET A 300 -27.15 6.72 8.94
CA MET A 300 -27.09 6.14 7.60
C MET A 300 -27.71 4.73 7.58
N SER A 301 -28.50 4.44 6.55
CA SER A 301 -29.08 3.11 6.38
C SER A 301 -28.04 2.12 5.87
N ASN A 302 -27.95 0.97 6.54
CA ASN A 302 -27.12 -0.14 6.09
C ASN A 302 -27.78 -0.86 4.90
N GLN A 303 -27.17 -0.75 3.72
CA GLN A 303 -27.68 -1.36 2.48
C GLN A 303 -27.24 -2.83 2.30
N ASN A 304 -26.54 -3.38 3.29
CA ASN A 304 -26.03 -4.75 3.29
C ASN A 304 -26.99 -5.65 4.07
N SER A 305 -28.04 -6.15 3.39
CA SER A 305 -28.95 -7.10 4.02
C SER A 305 -28.23 -8.38 4.43
N ARG A 306 -28.74 -9.05 5.47
CA ARG A 306 -28.14 -10.29 5.98
C ARG A 306 -28.05 -11.36 4.89
N GLU A 307 -29.07 -11.48 4.05
CA GLU A 307 -29.12 -12.43 2.93
C GLU A 307 -28.04 -12.11 1.89
N TYR A 308 -27.80 -10.83 1.62
CA TYR A 308 -26.73 -10.39 0.72
C TYR A 308 -25.35 -10.78 1.26
N LEU A 309 -25.09 -10.47 2.53
CA LEU A 309 -23.82 -10.79 3.19
C LEU A 309 -23.59 -12.31 3.29
N ASP A 310 -24.61 -13.08 3.70
CA ASP A 310 -24.53 -14.53 3.83
C ASP A 310 -24.31 -15.22 2.48
N LYS A 311 -24.90 -14.69 1.39
CA LYS A 311 -24.67 -15.19 0.03
C LYS A 311 -23.22 -15.00 -0.42
N ILE A 312 -22.63 -13.83 -0.17
CA ILE A 312 -21.22 -13.55 -0.50
C ILE A 312 -20.32 -14.44 0.34
N LYS A 313 -20.50 -14.44 1.66
CA LYS A 313 -19.74 -15.25 2.61
C LYS A 313 -19.75 -16.73 2.24
N THR A 314 -20.92 -17.28 1.88
CA THR A 314 -21.04 -18.69 1.47
C THR A 314 -20.18 -18.98 0.24
N ARG A 315 -20.25 -18.12 -0.79
CA ARG A 315 -19.47 -18.28 -2.02
C ARG A 315 -17.96 -18.15 -1.78
N LEU A 316 -17.54 -17.22 -0.92
CA LEU A 316 -16.13 -17.09 -0.55
C LEU A 316 -15.63 -18.32 0.22
N CYS A 317 -16.45 -18.85 1.14
CA CYS A 317 -16.15 -20.11 1.83
C CYS A 317 -16.06 -21.30 0.85
N GLU A 318 -16.87 -21.34 -0.20
CA GLU A 318 -16.76 -22.34 -1.27
C GLU A 318 -15.44 -22.20 -2.05
N ASN A 319 -15.04 -20.98 -2.42
CA ASN A 319 -13.75 -20.72 -3.06
C ASN A 319 -12.58 -21.18 -2.18
N LEU A 320 -12.63 -20.87 -0.87
CA LEU A 320 -11.59 -21.27 0.08
C LEU A 320 -11.49 -22.79 0.25
N ARG A 321 -12.60 -23.54 0.14
CA ARG A 321 -12.60 -25.01 0.17
C ARG A 321 -11.85 -25.63 -1.02
N MET A 322 -11.64 -24.89 -2.10
CA MET A 322 -10.88 -25.36 -3.27
C MET A 322 -9.37 -25.33 -3.05
N LEU A 323 -8.88 -24.69 -1.98
CA LEU A 323 -7.48 -24.70 -1.64
C LEU A 323 -7.05 -26.11 -1.21
N PRO A 324 -5.85 -26.58 -1.61
CA PRO A 324 -5.32 -27.81 -1.07
C PRO A 324 -5.14 -27.61 0.44
N HIS A 325 -5.56 -28.57 1.25
CA HIS A 325 -5.23 -28.53 2.68
C HIS A 325 -3.71 -28.76 2.77
N ALA A 326 -2.94 -27.69 2.99
CA ALA A 326 -1.48 -27.67 3.12
C ALA A 326 -0.67 -28.26 1.93
N PRO A 327 -0.62 -27.60 0.75
CA PRO A 327 0.31 -28.00 -0.31
C PRO A 327 1.75 -27.63 0.10
N GLY A 328 2.69 -28.55 -0.08
CA GLY A 328 4.10 -28.29 0.11
C GLY A 328 4.60 -27.32 -0.97
N VAL A 329 5.06 -26.14 -0.57
CA VAL A 329 5.74 -25.20 -1.47
C VAL A 329 7.24 -25.50 -1.45
N GLN A 330 7.88 -25.50 -2.62
CA GLN A 330 9.32 -25.77 -2.74
C GLN A 330 10.12 -24.66 -2.04
N ALA A 331 11.05 -25.06 -1.17
CA ALA A 331 11.98 -24.15 -0.52
C ALA A 331 12.81 -23.38 -1.58
N GLN A 332 12.88 -22.06 -1.43
CA GLN A 332 13.72 -21.20 -2.26
C GLN A 332 14.91 -20.69 -1.44
N THR A 333 16.03 -20.44 -2.11
CA THR A 333 17.20 -19.80 -1.49
C THR A 333 16.86 -18.37 -1.09
N ILE A 334 17.06 -18.04 0.18
CA ILE A 334 16.77 -16.74 0.79
C ILE A 334 17.74 -15.69 0.22
N PRO A 335 17.27 -14.63 -0.47
CA PRO A 335 18.11 -13.49 -0.85
C PRO A 335 18.47 -12.64 0.38
N ASP A 336 19.64 -11.98 0.34
CA ASP A 336 20.12 -11.11 1.43
C ASP A 336 19.14 -9.97 1.79
N ASP A 337 19.15 -9.55 3.06
CA ASP A 337 18.30 -8.48 3.63
C ASP A 337 18.45 -7.15 2.88
N ALA A 338 17.34 -6.40 2.75
CA ALA A 338 17.32 -5.15 1.98
C ALA A 338 18.10 -4.00 2.64
N LEU A 339 18.35 -4.10 3.96
CA LEU A 339 19.21 -3.20 4.70
C LEU A 339 20.44 -3.99 5.13
N ALA A 340 21.61 -3.56 4.65
CA ALA A 340 22.87 -4.03 5.21
C ALA A 340 22.94 -3.56 6.65
N GLU A 341 23.15 -4.48 7.58
CA GLU A 341 23.62 -4.09 8.91
C GLU A 341 24.97 -3.40 8.70
N GLU A 342 25.11 -2.16 9.18
CA GLU A 342 26.43 -1.61 9.47
C GLU A 342 27.00 -2.37 10.67
N GLU A 343 27.24 -3.67 10.52
CA GLU A 343 28.17 -4.41 11.37
C GLU A 343 29.57 -4.27 10.77
N GLU A 344 30.13 -3.07 10.88
CA GLU A 344 31.57 -2.91 10.89
C GLU A 344 31.93 -2.13 12.16
N ASP A 345 32.28 -2.85 13.23
CA ASP A 345 33.28 -2.35 14.18
C ASP A 345 34.57 -2.13 13.38
N GLU A 346 34.66 -1.03 12.61
CA GLU A 346 35.83 -0.65 11.79
C GLU A 346 37.11 -0.59 12.65
N ASP A 347 36.96 -0.37 13.95
CA ASP A 347 38.02 -0.34 14.96
C ASP A 347 38.66 -1.71 15.27
N LYS A 348 38.11 -2.82 14.75
CA LYS A 348 38.64 -4.18 14.95
C LYS A 348 39.39 -4.75 13.74
N GLN A 349 39.45 -4.04 12.62
CA GLN A 349 40.17 -4.51 11.44
C GLN A 349 41.69 -4.36 11.62
N ASN A 350 42.44 -5.41 11.30
CA ASN A 350 43.89 -5.45 11.45
C ASN A 350 44.55 -4.46 10.46
N PRO A 351 45.33 -3.46 10.91
CA PRO A 351 45.91 -2.43 10.03
C PRO A 351 46.88 -2.97 8.96
N ASP A 352 47.33 -4.22 9.10
CA ASP A 352 48.24 -4.88 8.15
C ASP A 352 47.52 -5.71 7.07
N GLU A 353 46.18 -5.80 7.10
CA GLU A 353 45.42 -6.53 6.09
C GLU A 353 45.09 -5.65 4.87
N ARG A 354 45.37 -6.20 3.68
CA ARG A 354 45.18 -5.49 2.42
C ARG A 354 43.68 -5.39 2.11
N ILE A 355 43.16 -4.19 2.29
CA ILE A 355 41.78 -3.82 1.98
C ILE A 355 41.46 -4.17 0.51
N SER A 356 40.27 -4.73 0.25
CA SER A 356 39.85 -5.08 -1.10
C SER A 356 39.73 -3.83 -1.99
N ILE A 357 39.95 -3.99 -3.29
CA ILE A 357 39.82 -2.88 -4.28
C ILE A 357 38.44 -2.21 -4.16
N ARG A 358 37.39 -3.00 -3.92
CA ARG A 358 36.02 -2.53 -3.72
C ARG A 358 35.86 -1.62 -2.49
N ALA A 359 36.53 -1.94 -1.38
CA ALA A 359 36.53 -1.10 -0.18
C ALA A 359 37.42 0.15 -0.36
N SER A 360 38.47 0.08 -1.19
CA SER A 360 39.27 1.26 -1.54
C SER A 360 38.53 2.25 -2.45
N GLU A 361 37.71 1.75 -3.37
CA GLU A 361 36.89 2.60 -4.27
C GLU A 361 35.77 3.31 -3.51
N LYS A 362 35.25 2.70 -2.43
CA LYS A 362 34.25 3.31 -1.54
C LYS A 362 34.82 4.49 -0.74
N ARG A 363 36.15 4.56 -0.56
CA ARG A 363 36.87 5.64 0.13
C ARG A 363 37.23 6.83 -0.77
N ILE A 364 36.95 6.75 -2.07
CA ILE A 364 37.24 7.85 -3.00
C ILE A 364 36.13 8.90 -2.90
N GLN A 365 36.39 9.96 -2.14
CA GLN A 365 35.60 11.18 -2.18
C GLN A 365 35.81 11.84 -3.56
N ARG A 366 34.72 12.09 -4.29
CA ARG A 366 34.79 12.77 -5.59
C ARG A 366 34.86 14.28 -5.34
N ASP A 367 35.70 14.99 -6.08
CA ASP A 367 35.92 16.45 -5.95
C ASP A 367 34.66 17.34 -6.10
N ASN A 368 33.50 16.75 -6.44
CA ASN A 368 32.22 17.45 -6.62
C ASN A 368 31.16 17.12 -5.54
N GLU A 369 31.50 16.39 -4.47
CA GLU A 369 30.62 16.24 -3.31
C GLU A 369 30.90 17.35 -2.29
N PHE A 370 30.07 18.40 -2.32
CA PHE A 370 30.01 19.38 -1.24
C PHE A 370 29.30 18.73 -0.05
N SER A 371 30.04 18.50 1.04
CA SER A 371 29.48 18.18 2.34
C SER A 371 28.94 19.47 2.97
N ASP A 372 27.64 19.50 3.25
CA ASP A 372 26.95 20.62 3.90
C ASP A 372 26.99 20.44 5.42
N SER A 373 28.20 20.32 5.99
CA SER A 373 28.39 20.28 7.45
C SER A 373 28.84 21.65 7.94
N GLU A 374 27.93 22.36 8.62
CA GLU A 374 28.15 23.63 9.32
C GLU A 374 28.91 23.46 10.65
N ASP A 375 29.95 22.63 10.72
CA ASP A 375 30.71 22.40 11.95
C ASP A 375 32.21 22.26 11.68
N GLU A 376 32.89 23.35 11.30
CA GLU A 376 34.31 23.53 11.64
C GLU A 376 34.62 25.01 11.93
N ASP A 377 34.41 25.39 13.18
CA ASP A 377 34.91 26.63 13.76
C ASP A 377 36.31 26.38 14.37
N GLY A 378 37.34 27.00 13.79
CA GLY A 378 38.51 27.44 14.55
C GLY A 378 39.80 26.61 14.56
N ASN A 379 40.77 27.12 13.77
CA ASN A 379 42.13 27.48 14.21
C ASN A 379 43.35 26.60 13.78
N ARG A 380 43.93 27.00 12.63
CA ARG A 380 45.37 27.20 12.30
C ARG A 380 46.37 26.03 12.43
N LYS A 381 47.09 25.79 11.32
CA LYS A 381 48.50 26.24 11.15
C LYS A 381 49.01 26.17 9.70
N ASP A 382 49.36 27.34 9.17
CA ASP A 382 50.25 27.55 8.03
C ASP A 382 51.65 26.96 8.27
N ILE A 383 52.17 26.13 7.35
CA ILE A 383 53.63 26.00 7.07
C ILE A 383 53.89 25.80 5.56
N ARG A 384 54.25 26.92 4.92
CA ARG A 384 55.36 27.14 3.97
C ARG A 384 55.38 26.48 2.57
N SER A 385 55.08 27.33 1.60
CA SER A 385 55.98 27.82 0.53
C SER A 385 56.83 26.81 -0.27
N ASN A 386 56.53 26.72 -1.56
CA ASN A 386 57.52 27.07 -2.57
C ASN A 386 56.87 27.60 -3.84
N LYS A 387 57.20 28.85 -4.19
CA LYS A 387 56.75 29.55 -5.40
C LYS A 387 57.94 29.72 -6.33
N LYS A 388 57.68 29.49 -7.63
CA LYS A 388 58.30 30.06 -8.85
C LYS A 388 59.59 29.40 -9.38
N PRO A 389 59.96 29.64 -10.68
CA PRO A 389 59.36 30.58 -11.65
C PRO A 389 59.12 30.06 -13.09
N ILE A 390 58.31 30.84 -13.82
CA ILE A 390 58.25 30.88 -15.29
C ILE A 390 59.31 31.88 -15.80
N GLY A 391 60.06 31.47 -16.84
CA GLY A 391 60.53 32.38 -17.91
C GLY A 391 61.99 32.21 -18.36
N ALA A 392 62.23 31.81 -19.62
CA ALA A 392 63.08 32.52 -20.60
C ALA A 392 63.32 31.76 -21.93
N LYS A 393 62.79 32.34 -23.03
CA LYS A 393 63.34 32.60 -24.39
C LYS A 393 64.13 31.55 -25.20
N LYS A 394 63.97 31.73 -26.54
CA LYS A 394 64.80 31.39 -27.75
C LYS A 394 64.32 30.15 -28.55
N VAL A 395 64.22 30.09 -29.88
CA VAL A 395 64.71 30.86 -31.05
C VAL A 395 63.80 30.52 -32.27
N LYS A 396 63.70 31.44 -33.26
CA LYS A 396 63.16 31.21 -34.62
C LYS A 396 64.15 30.44 -35.51
N THR A 397 63.66 29.53 -36.36
CA THR A 397 64.26 29.25 -37.69
C THR A 397 63.19 28.76 -38.66
N ASP A 398 63.03 29.51 -39.75
CA ASP A 398 62.36 29.11 -40.99
C ASP A 398 63.22 28.08 -41.75
N THR A 399 62.58 27.15 -42.47
CA THR A 399 63.08 26.65 -43.77
C THR A 399 61.94 26.08 -44.61
N ASN A 400 61.85 26.62 -45.83
CA ASN A 400 61.08 26.16 -46.99
C ASN A 400 61.42 24.73 -47.43
N GLY A 401 60.47 24.06 -48.08
CA GLY A 401 60.71 22.83 -48.85
C GLY A 401 59.47 22.31 -49.58
N ASN A 402 59.31 22.75 -50.82
CA ASN A 402 58.24 22.48 -51.77
C ASN A 402 58.37 21.09 -52.46
N LEU A 403 57.27 20.59 -53.07
CA LEU A 403 57.11 19.65 -54.23
C LEU A 403 55.90 18.70 -53.99
N ASN A 404 54.71 18.95 -54.53
CA ASN A 404 54.17 18.75 -55.90
C ASN A 404 53.72 17.32 -56.27
N ASN A 405 52.40 17.24 -56.54
CA ASN A 405 51.73 16.69 -57.73
C ASN A 405 51.58 15.17 -57.94
N ASN A 406 50.34 14.65 -57.94
CA ASN A 406 49.45 14.53 -59.12
C ASN A 406 48.24 13.60 -58.82
N LEU A 407 47.00 14.09 -59.04
CA LEU A 407 46.03 13.70 -60.10
C LEU A 407 45.42 12.28 -59.90
N ILE A 408 44.11 12.02 -59.91
CA ILE A 408 43.01 12.30 -60.85
C ILE A 408 41.68 12.10 -60.07
N ASN A 409 40.76 13.07 -59.99
CA ASN A 409 39.54 13.28 -60.83
C ASN A 409 38.56 12.07 -60.81
N ASN A 410 37.22 12.16 -60.67
CA ASN A 410 36.18 13.19 -60.84
C ASN A 410 35.00 12.80 -59.90
N GLY A 411 34.25 13.70 -59.25
CA GLY A 411 33.16 14.51 -59.81
C GLY A 411 31.81 13.81 -59.57
N SER A 412 30.71 14.43 -59.09
CA SER A 412 30.32 15.83 -59.10
C SER A 412 29.19 16.12 -58.08
N MET A 413 29.19 17.37 -57.66
CA MET A 413 28.34 18.08 -56.71
C MET A 413 27.07 18.67 -57.34
N GLU A 414 26.08 18.89 -56.46
CA GLU A 414 25.25 20.10 -56.28
C GLU A 414 24.09 20.47 -57.25
N LYS A 415 22.94 20.67 -56.58
CA LYS A 415 22.07 21.88 -56.53
C LYS A 415 20.99 22.16 -57.59
N ASP A 416 19.82 22.40 -56.98
CA ASP A 416 18.87 23.51 -57.13
C ASP A 416 17.90 23.62 -58.33
N GLU A 417 16.62 23.70 -57.93
CA GLU A 417 15.49 24.50 -58.43
C GLU A 417 15.20 24.57 -59.94
N LYS A 418 14.01 24.10 -60.35
CA LYS A 418 12.99 24.94 -61.01
C LYS A 418 11.62 24.25 -61.20
N SER A 419 10.60 25.11 -61.12
CA SER A 419 9.17 24.97 -61.36
C SER A 419 8.75 24.62 -62.80
N GLU A 420 7.64 23.86 -62.97
CA GLU A 420 6.37 24.28 -63.64
C GLU A 420 5.47 23.07 -64.04
N GLU A 421 4.35 22.97 -63.31
CA GLU A 421 2.93 22.76 -63.68
C GLU A 421 2.44 21.79 -64.78
N LYS A 422 1.48 20.93 -64.37
CA LYS A 422 0.11 20.62 -64.94
C LYS A 422 -0.29 19.20 -64.46
N THR A 423 -1.48 18.82 -64.00
CA THR A 423 -2.86 19.37 -63.94
C THR A 423 -3.74 18.38 -63.15
N LYS A 424 -4.73 18.88 -62.38
CA LYS A 424 -6.05 18.27 -62.01
C LYS A 424 -6.00 16.98 -61.16
N ASP A 425 -6.80 16.74 -60.12
CA ASP A 425 -8.13 17.16 -59.67
C ASP A 425 -8.12 17.01 -58.12
N GLY A 426 -8.63 17.96 -57.33
CA GLY A 426 -9.99 17.82 -56.77
C GLY A 426 -10.01 17.25 -55.34
N SER A 427 -9.73 18.10 -54.35
CA SER A 427 -9.92 17.89 -52.90
C SER A 427 -11.40 18.06 -52.47
N PRO A 428 -11.73 18.11 -51.16
CA PRO A 428 -11.83 17.03 -50.17
C PRO A 428 -13.25 16.95 -49.57
N ILE A 429 -13.58 15.95 -48.76
CA ILE A 429 -14.85 15.94 -48.01
C ILE A 429 -14.56 15.74 -46.51
N GLU A 430 -14.78 16.83 -45.76
CA GLU A 430 -15.16 16.82 -44.35
C GLU A 430 -16.55 16.18 -44.20
N ILE A 431 -16.76 15.36 -43.17
CA ILE A 431 -18.12 15.01 -42.73
C ILE A 431 -18.29 15.43 -41.27
N LYS A 432 -19.15 16.44 -41.11
CA LYS A 432 -19.83 16.83 -39.88
C LYS A 432 -21.01 15.89 -39.61
N ASN A 433 -21.34 15.82 -38.31
CA ASN A 433 -22.61 15.42 -37.71
C ASN A 433 -23.85 15.51 -38.60
N GLU A 434 -24.74 14.52 -38.50
CA GLU A 434 -26.14 14.79 -38.14
C GLU A 434 -26.91 13.52 -37.75
N ILE A 435 -27.83 13.75 -36.81
CA ILE A 435 -28.89 12.89 -36.27
C ILE A 435 -30.03 12.88 -37.29
N GLU A 436 -30.68 11.74 -37.54
CA GLU A 436 -32.15 11.75 -37.74
C GLU A 436 -32.84 10.38 -37.63
N LYS A 437 -34.12 10.51 -37.28
CA LYS A 437 -35.13 9.54 -36.86
C LYS A 437 -35.73 8.75 -38.03
N ASN A 438 -36.43 7.65 -37.72
CA ASN A 438 -37.77 7.33 -38.22
C ASN A 438 -38.36 6.18 -37.36
N ASP A 439 -39.43 6.34 -36.57
CA ASP A 439 -40.87 6.58 -36.82
C ASP A 439 -41.73 5.28 -36.92
N LYS A 440 -42.68 5.16 -35.96
CA LYS A 440 -44.10 4.68 -36.01
C LYS A 440 -44.44 3.23 -36.47
N SER A 441 -45.47 2.52 -35.98
CA SER A 441 -46.63 2.82 -35.09
C SER A 441 -47.50 1.57 -34.76
N THR A 442 -48.32 1.68 -33.69
CA THR A 442 -49.68 1.06 -33.42
C THR A 442 -49.78 -0.45 -33.19
N MET A 443 -50.56 -1.05 -32.26
CA MET A 443 -51.79 -0.75 -31.47
C MET A 443 -51.59 -1.27 -30.02
N GLY A 444 -52.24 -0.86 -28.91
CA GLY A 444 -53.60 -0.40 -28.67
C GLY A 444 -54.40 -1.48 -27.92
N LEU A 445 -54.61 -1.34 -26.61
CA LEU A 445 -55.84 -1.72 -25.86
C LEU A 445 -55.72 -1.34 -24.37
N LYS A 446 -56.67 -0.51 -23.92
CA LYS A 446 -56.99 -0.15 -22.53
C LYS A 446 -57.88 -1.23 -21.92
N THR A 447 -57.79 -1.44 -20.61
CA THR A 447 -58.98 -1.55 -19.73
C THR A 447 -58.61 -1.16 -18.30
N ASP A 448 -59.44 -0.26 -17.76
CA ASP A 448 -59.52 0.19 -16.38
C ASP A 448 -59.95 -0.95 -15.41
N LEU A 449 -59.61 -0.84 -14.12
CA LEU A 449 -60.57 -0.70 -12.99
C LEU A 449 -59.97 -1.07 -11.61
N LYS A 450 -60.07 -0.09 -10.71
CA LYS A 450 -60.52 -0.13 -9.30
C LYS A 450 -59.62 -0.68 -8.18
N GLU A 451 -59.33 0.25 -7.28
CA GLU A 451 -59.12 0.11 -5.83
C GLU A 451 -60.22 -0.73 -5.17
N GLU A 452 -59.82 -1.57 -4.21
CA GLU A 452 -60.63 -1.91 -3.04
C GLU A 452 -59.68 -2.30 -1.89
N ASP A 453 -59.80 -1.52 -0.80
CA ASP A 453 -59.21 -1.74 0.51
C ASP A 453 -59.63 -3.09 1.11
N LYS A 454 -58.69 -3.82 1.71
CA LYS A 454 -58.97 -4.72 2.82
C LYS A 454 -57.87 -4.68 3.86
N GLU A 455 -58.22 -4.05 4.98
CA GLU A 455 -57.65 -4.30 6.30
C GLU A 455 -57.76 -5.79 6.62
N GLU A 456 -56.66 -6.40 7.06
CA GLU A 456 -56.73 -7.65 7.81
C GLU A 456 -55.92 -7.47 9.11
N GLN A 457 -56.69 -7.46 10.19
CA GLN A 457 -56.26 -7.41 11.57
C GLN A 457 -55.55 -8.73 11.90
N MET A 458 -54.36 -8.65 12.50
CA MET A 458 -53.74 -9.81 13.14
C MET A 458 -53.76 -9.57 14.65
N GLU A 459 -54.64 -10.31 15.32
CA GLU A 459 -54.84 -10.32 16.76
C GLU A 459 -53.56 -10.76 17.49
N VAL A 460 -53.23 -9.99 18.52
CA VAL A 460 -52.23 -10.32 19.54
C VAL A 460 -52.88 -11.28 20.53
N SER A 461 -52.39 -12.52 20.60
CA SER A 461 -52.66 -13.40 21.73
C SER A 461 -51.64 -13.11 22.83
N THR A 462 -52.12 -12.50 23.90
CA THR A 462 -51.46 -12.41 25.21
C THR A 462 -51.64 -13.76 25.92
N ASP A 463 -50.55 -14.43 26.26
CA ASP A 463 -50.49 -15.38 27.38
C ASP A 463 -49.03 -15.47 27.87
N ASP A 464 -48.87 -15.53 29.19
CA ASP A 464 -47.65 -15.84 29.96
C ASP A 464 -46.62 -14.73 30.25
N VAL A 465 -47.08 -13.66 30.91
CA VAL A 465 -46.28 -12.95 31.92
C VAL A 465 -47.17 -12.64 33.13
N GLU A 466 -47.22 -13.57 34.09
CA GLU A 466 -47.40 -13.28 35.53
C GLU A 466 -47.38 -14.61 36.31
N ASN A 467 -46.18 -15.03 36.74
CA ASN A 467 -46.08 -15.53 38.10
C ASN A 467 -44.83 -14.93 38.75
N SER A 468 -45.12 -13.88 39.48
CA SER A 468 -44.28 -13.07 40.34
C SER A 468 -43.38 -13.87 41.28
N GLY A 469 -42.25 -13.25 41.62
CA GLY A 469 -41.28 -13.73 42.58
C GLY A 469 -41.88 -14.12 43.94
N LYS A 470 -41.37 -15.24 44.44
CA LYS A 470 -41.17 -15.54 45.86
C LYS A 470 -40.31 -16.80 45.93
N LEU A 471 -39.01 -16.62 46.14
CA LEU A 471 -38.21 -17.43 47.06
C LEU A 471 -36.81 -16.82 47.17
N ILE A 472 -36.67 -16.14 48.30
CA ILE A 472 -35.48 -15.60 48.91
C ILE A 472 -34.82 -16.76 49.67
N GLU A 473 -33.48 -16.77 49.66
CA GLU A 473 -32.56 -17.43 50.62
C GLU A 473 -32.52 -18.96 50.73
N GLU A 474 -31.34 -19.45 51.13
CA GLU A 474 -30.89 -20.84 51.31
C GLU A 474 -30.58 -21.54 49.97
N VAL A 475 -29.33 -21.79 49.57
CA VAL A 475 -28.38 -22.68 50.24
C VAL A 475 -26.94 -22.19 50.01
N SER A 476 -26.31 -21.72 51.07
CA SER A 476 -24.86 -21.74 51.27
C SER A 476 -24.41 -23.15 51.65
N GLU A 477 -23.20 -23.51 51.24
CA GLU A 477 -22.32 -24.51 51.87
C GLU A 477 -22.80 -25.97 51.94
N GLU A 478 -22.20 -26.84 51.11
CA GLU A 478 -21.53 -28.09 51.53
C GLU A 478 -21.24 -28.97 50.31
N LYS A 479 -19.97 -29.06 49.90
CA LYS A 479 -19.18 -30.29 50.09
C LYS A 479 -17.79 -30.19 49.47
N LEU A 480 -16.82 -30.37 50.36
CA LEU A 480 -15.53 -30.99 50.13
C LEU A 480 -15.67 -32.30 49.33
N GLU A 481 -14.93 -32.42 48.22
CA GLU A 481 -13.83 -33.39 47.99
C GLU A 481 -13.22 -33.18 46.60
#